data_AF-A0A8H3FKR7-F1
#
_entry.id   AF-A0A8H3FKR7-F1
#
_cell.length_a   1.000
_cell.length_b   1.000
_cell.length_c   1.000
_cell.angle_alpha   90.00
_cell.angle_beta   90.00
_cell.angle_gamma   90.00
#
_symmetry.space_group_name_H-M   'P 1'
#
loop_
_entity.id
_entity.type
_entity.pdbx_description
1 polymer ?
#
loop_
_entity_poly.entity_id
_entity_poly.type
_entity_poly.pdbx_seq_one_letter_code
_entity_poly.pdbx_strand_id
1 'polypeptide(L)'
;MDYHQESGGYLPTEPDDLAAANPEGQYDDQFNGMPPPTEGTFPSLQALMHACQDHARAHGYACVTSSNNYKRGIAYVRCDRGGEYVNHWKLTPETRVRKNRTRRLVGCNWKARAKRTNTGEWNLTMMNAKHNGHDRSESATQHPSLRQLPPEAIEEAREMFHVGRSPKEVLEQLQSTWNPDITAQDVYNLKAKIARIMSKQVAEGHTPQTPRPALIDREISPPTDPRLLEHDHALRESLSIQKSKCQCTCCEH
;
A
#
# COMPACT_ATOMS: atom_id res chain seq x y z
N MET A 1 48.53 -68.31 -16.30
CA MET A 1 49.39 -67.23 -15.81
C MET A 1 48.48 -66.01 -15.66
N ASP A 2 48.15 -65.67 -14.41
CA ASP A 2 48.32 -64.34 -13.79
C ASP A 2 48.41 -63.14 -14.75
N TYR A 3 47.84 -61.96 -14.56
CA TYR A 3 47.20 -61.17 -13.48
C TYR A 3 46.88 -59.85 -14.26
N HIS A 4 45.78 -59.09 -14.12
CA HIS A 4 45.56 -58.05 -13.12
C HIS A 4 44.44 -57.12 -13.64
N GLN A 5 43.66 -56.63 -12.69
CA GLN A 5 42.72 -55.52 -12.72
C GLN A 5 43.39 -54.19 -13.08
N GLU A 6 42.68 -53.25 -13.73
CA GLU A 6 42.44 -51.87 -13.25
C GLU A 6 41.82 -50.94 -14.32
N SER A 7 41.27 -49.86 -13.77
CA SER A 7 40.21 -48.96 -14.19
C SER A 7 40.65 -47.68 -14.93
N GLY A 8 39.67 -46.96 -15.50
CA GLY A 8 39.77 -45.55 -15.95
C GLY A 8 39.65 -45.47 -17.49
N GLY A 9 38.66 -44.82 -18.10
CA GLY A 9 38.00 -43.56 -17.75
C GLY A 9 38.62 -42.46 -18.62
N TYR A 10 37.92 -42.01 -19.67
CA TYR A 10 37.91 -40.63 -20.20
C TYR A 10 37.13 -40.58 -21.52
N LEU A 11 36.27 -39.56 -21.65
CA LEU A 11 36.05 -38.69 -22.83
C LEU A 11 34.75 -37.90 -22.60
N PRO A 12 34.61 -36.67 -23.12
CA PRO A 12 35.48 -35.50 -22.96
C PRO A 12 34.66 -34.26 -22.49
N THR A 13 35.35 -33.24 -21.97
CA THR A 13 34.79 -31.91 -21.69
C THR A 13 34.73 -31.06 -22.95
N GLU A 14 33.78 -30.12 -23.03
CA GLU A 14 33.96 -28.68 -23.34
C GLU A 14 32.58 -27.96 -23.42
N PRO A 15 32.51 -26.62 -23.30
CA PRO A 15 31.69 -25.96 -22.27
C PRO A 15 30.68 -24.90 -22.80
N ASP A 16 30.01 -24.25 -21.84
CA ASP A 16 29.29 -22.97 -21.88
C ASP A 16 28.11 -22.79 -22.87
N ASP A 17 26.90 -22.62 -22.33
CA ASP A 17 26.24 -21.30 -22.34
C ASP A 17 24.78 -21.36 -21.81
N LEU A 18 24.53 -20.53 -20.79
CA LEU A 18 23.26 -19.87 -20.47
C LEU A 18 22.07 -20.69 -19.90
N ALA A 19 21.94 -20.61 -18.58
CA ALA A 19 20.70 -20.26 -17.87
C ALA A 19 19.37 -20.77 -18.49
N ALA A 20 19.16 -22.08 -18.50
CA ALA A 20 17.83 -22.65 -18.71
C ALA A 20 17.11 -22.75 -17.36
N ALA A 21 16.11 -21.88 -17.19
CA ALA A 21 15.10 -21.95 -16.14
C ALA A 21 14.58 -23.39 -15.98
N ASN A 22 14.58 -23.89 -14.75
CA ASN A 22 14.13 -25.23 -14.39
C ASN A 22 12.62 -25.38 -14.71
N PRO A 23 12.18 -26.13 -15.74
CA PRO A 23 10.79 -26.06 -16.22
C PRO A 23 9.82 -27.03 -15.52
N GLU A 24 10.27 -27.97 -14.69
CA GLU A 24 9.37 -28.97 -14.12
C GLU A 24 9.63 -29.17 -12.62
N GLY A 25 8.78 -28.52 -11.82
CA GLY A 25 8.90 -28.40 -10.38
C GLY A 25 8.79 -29.74 -9.65
N GLN A 26 9.94 -30.24 -9.19
CA GLN A 26 10.01 -31.06 -7.99
C GLN A 26 10.03 -30.13 -6.77
N TYR A 27 8.84 -29.73 -6.30
CA TYR A 27 8.70 -29.03 -5.03
C TYR A 27 8.63 -30.05 -3.90
N ASP A 28 9.45 -29.85 -2.87
CA ASP A 28 9.42 -30.65 -1.66
C ASP A 28 8.06 -30.54 -0.94
N ASP A 29 7.32 -31.65 -0.87
CA ASP A 29 6.03 -31.82 -0.20
C ASP A 29 6.10 -31.53 1.32
N GLN A 30 7.31 -31.40 1.88
CA GLN A 30 7.52 -31.09 3.30
C GLN A 30 6.88 -29.75 3.72
N PHE A 31 6.84 -28.75 2.83
CA PHE A 31 6.39 -27.38 3.18
C PHE A 31 5.09 -26.94 2.50
N ASN A 32 4.38 -27.87 1.83
CA ASN A 32 3.19 -27.56 1.04
C ASN A 32 3.46 -26.46 -0.01
N GLY A 33 4.59 -26.54 -0.72
CA GLY A 33 4.88 -25.66 -1.86
C GLY A 33 5.42 -24.26 -1.53
N MET A 34 5.70 -23.93 -0.26
CA MET A 34 6.40 -22.69 0.11
C MET A 34 7.50 -22.97 1.15
N PRO A 35 8.79 -22.96 0.76
CA PRO A 35 9.87 -23.11 1.72
C PRO A 35 9.87 -21.95 2.73
N PRO A 36 10.45 -22.13 3.93
CA PRO A 36 10.59 -21.01 4.86
C PRO A 36 11.34 -19.85 4.17
N PRO A 37 10.88 -18.60 4.34
CA PRO A 37 11.65 -17.44 3.88
C PRO A 37 13.04 -17.47 4.53
N THR A 38 14.06 -16.99 3.81
CA THR A 38 15.41 -16.87 4.35
C THR A 38 15.37 -16.10 5.66
N GLU A 39 15.83 -16.74 6.74
CA GLU A 39 15.96 -16.06 8.02
C GLU A 39 17.00 -14.95 7.88
N GLY A 40 16.63 -13.74 8.25
CA GLY A 40 17.43 -12.56 7.97
C GLY A 40 17.14 -11.43 8.93
N THR A 41 18.05 -10.46 8.88
CA THR A 41 17.98 -9.20 9.63
C THR A 41 17.47 -8.11 8.69
N PHE A 42 16.49 -7.34 9.14
CA PHE A 42 15.85 -6.29 8.38
C PHE A 42 15.96 -4.95 9.11
N PRO A 43 16.08 -3.82 8.39
CA PRO A 43 16.21 -2.50 9.01
C PRO A 43 14.93 -2.05 9.73
N SER A 44 13.76 -2.55 9.32
CA SER A 44 12.47 -2.21 9.91
C SER A 44 11.49 -3.38 9.84
N LEU A 45 10.44 -3.33 10.68
CA LEU A 45 9.35 -4.30 10.61
C LEU A 45 8.64 -4.26 9.25
N GLN A 46 8.54 -3.08 8.65
CA GLN A 46 7.93 -2.92 7.33
C GLN A 46 8.75 -3.61 6.25
N ALA A 47 10.09 -3.47 6.27
CA ALA A 47 10.98 -4.16 5.34
C ALA A 47 10.89 -5.69 5.50
N LEU A 48 10.86 -6.18 6.75
CA LEU A 48 10.66 -7.60 7.05
C LEU A 48 9.32 -8.11 6.53
N MET A 49 8.23 -7.35 6.77
CA MET A 49 6.90 -7.71 6.29
C MET A 49 6.84 -7.71 4.76
N HIS A 50 7.48 -6.76 4.09
CA HIS A 50 7.56 -6.70 2.64
C HIS A 50 8.27 -7.95 2.08
N ALA A 51 9.44 -8.31 2.62
CA ALA A 51 10.17 -9.50 2.22
C ALA A 51 9.36 -10.80 2.45
N CYS A 52 8.70 -10.93 3.61
CA CYS A 52 7.79 -12.06 3.85
C CYS A 52 6.63 -12.09 2.83
N GLN A 53 6.10 -10.93 2.50
CA GLN A 53 4.94 -10.80 1.61
C GLN A 53 5.29 -11.13 0.17
N ASP A 54 6.46 -10.70 -0.31
CA ASP A 54 6.98 -11.01 -1.63
C ASP A 54 7.27 -12.50 -1.79
N HIS A 55 7.93 -13.09 -0.78
CA HIS A 55 8.17 -14.54 -0.75
C HIS A 55 6.85 -15.32 -0.75
N ALA A 56 5.86 -14.90 0.04
CA ALA A 56 4.53 -15.51 0.04
C ALA A 56 3.83 -15.39 -1.32
N ARG A 57 3.83 -14.18 -1.90
CA ARG A 57 3.20 -13.90 -3.19
C ARG A 57 3.78 -14.80 -4.29
N ALA A 58 5.11 -14.95 -4.34
CA ALA A 58 5.79 -15.80 -5.33
C ALA A 58 5.37 -17.27 -5.26
N HIS A 59 4.92 -17.75 -4.10
CA HIS A 59 4.49 -19.13 -3.87
C HIS A 59 2.96 -19.30 -3.84
N GLY A 60 2.19 -18.27 -4.20
CA GLY A 60 0.72 -18.33 -4.19
C GLY A 60 0.09 -18.23 -2.80
N TYR A 61 0.80 -17.63 -1.85
CA TYR A 61 0.35 -17.38 -0.49
C TYR A 61 0.34 -15.88 -0.18
N ALA A 62 -0.20 -15.51 0.98
CA ALA A 62 -0.02 -14.16 1.51
C ALA A 62 0.14 -14.18 3.02
N CYS A 63 0.81 -13.17 3.55
CA CYS A 63 1.06 -13.03 4.97
C CYS A 63 0.35 -11.81 5.57
N VAL A 64 0.16 -11.81 6.88
CA VAL A 64 -0.36 -10.66 7.62
C VAL A 64 0.32 -10.57 8.98
N THR A 65 0.42 -9.36 9.51
CA THR A 65 0.80 -9.16 10.92
C THR A 65 -0.37 -9.57 11.81
N SER A 66 -0.05 -10.30 12.87
CA SER A 66 -1.04 -10.76 13.86
C SER A 66 -0.82 -10.08 15.20
N SER A 67 -0.78 -10.85 16.29
CA SER A 67 -0.47 -10.28 17.60
C SER A 67 0.90 -9.61 17.57
N ASN A 68 0.99 -8.49 18.26
CA ASN A 68 2.23 -7.76 18.43
C ASN A 68 2.38 -7.39 19.91
N ASN A 69 3.62 -7.28 20.33
CA ASN A 69 4.02 -6.67 21.58
C ASN A 69 5.10 -5.66 21.25
N TYR A 70 4.67 -4.52 20.71
CA TYR A 70 5.59 -3.45 20.28
C TYR A 70 6.48 -2.95 21.43
N LYS A 71 5.97 -2.94 22.67
CA LYS A 71 6.76 -2.60 23.86
C LYS A 71 7.96 -3.52 24.06
N ARG A 72 7.81 -4.80 23.69
CA ARG A 72 8.89 -5.80 23.74
C ARG A 72 9.59 -5.98 22.40
N GLY A 73 9.27 -5.17 21.39
CA GLY A 73 9.80 -5.30 20.03
C GLY A 73 9.47 -6.65 19.38
N ILE A 74 8.30 -7.22 19.64
CA ILE A 74 7.88 -8.51 19.04
C ILE A 74 6.68 -8.29 18.13
N ALA A 75 6.71 -8.86 16.94
CA ALA A 75 5.56 -8.99 16.06
C ALA A 75 5.49 -10.43 15.53
N TYR A 76 4.29 -10.90 15.21
CA TYR A 76 4.10 -12.21 14.61
C TYR A 76 3.55 -12.08 13.20
N VAL A 77 4.27 -12.68 12.25
CA VAL A 77 3.85 -12.82 10.86
C VAL A 77 3.14 -14.16 10.73
N ARG A 78 1.99 -14.18 10.07
CA ARG A 78 1.20 -15.41 9.88
C ARG A 78 0.65 -15.47 8.46
N CYS A 79 0.21 -16.66 8.05
CA CYS A 79 -0.57 -16.82 6.82
C CYS A 79 -1.88 -16.02 6.95
N ASP A 80 -2.29 -15.41 5.85
CA ASP A 80 -3.50 -14.60 5.75
C ASP A 80 -4.79 -15.43 5.92
N ARG A 81 -4.75 -16.73 5.58
CA ARG A 81 -5.80 -17.72 5.86
C ARG A 81 -5.65 -18.39 7.23
N GLY A 82 -4.68 -17.95 8.04
CA GLY A 82 -4.42 -18.51 9.36
C GLY A 82 -5.47 -18.13 10.40
N GLY A 83 -5.71 -19.06 11.34
CA GLY A 83 -6.47 -18.82 12.56
C GLY A 83 -7.95 -19.13 12.42
N GLU A 84 -8.72 -18.72 13.42
CA GLU A 84 -10.13 -19.07 13.53
C GLU A 84 -10.98 -17.85 13.88
N TYR A 85 -12.22 -17.86 13.41
CA TYR A 85 -13.19 -16.83 13.77
C TYR A 85 -13.76 -17.13 15.16
N VAL A 86 -13.59 -16.20 16.09
CA VAL A 86 -14.15 -16.29 17.43
C VAL A 86 -15.54 -15.65 17.47
N ASN A 87 -16.54 -16.37 17.97
CA ASN A 87 -17.91 -15.87 18.16
C ASN A 87 -18.04 -15.11 19.48
N HIS A 88 -17.44 -13.92 19.56
CA HIS A 88 -17.45 -13.11 20.79
C HIS A 88 -18.85 -12.75 21.30
N TRP A 89 -19.81 -12.66 20.39
CA TRP A 89 -21.18 -12.21 20.65
C TRP A 89 -22.17 -13.37 20.83
N LYS A 90 -21.66 -14.62 20.83
CA LYS A 90 -22.46 -15.84 21.01
C LYS A 90 -23.67 -15.93 20.07
N LEU A 91 -23.56 -15.41 18.84
CA LEU A 91 -24.65 -15.48 17.87
C LEU A 91 -24.93 -16.95 17.53
N THR A 92 -26.20 -17.30 17.54
CA THR A 92 -26.73 -18.57 17.04
C THR A 92 -26.98 -18.48 15.53
N PRO A 93 -27.13 -19.60 14.81
CA PRO A 93 -27.50 -19.58 13.39
C PRO A 93 -28.75 -18.77 13.08
N GLU A 94 -29.71 -18.74 14.00
CA GLU A 94 -31.01 -18.05 13.87
C GLU A 94 -30.86 -16.54 14.03
N THR A 95 -30.01 -16.10 14.96
CA THR A 95 -29.76 -14.67 15.25
C THR A 95 -28.72 -14.05 14.31
N ARG A 96 -28.06 -14.88 13.49
CA ARG A 96 -27.04 -14.43 12.55
C ARG A 96 -27.67 -13.77 11.32
N VAL A 97 -27.46 -12.45 11.19
CA VAL A 97 -27.92 -11.65 10.04
C VAL A 97 -27.37 -12.17 8.71
N ARG A 98 -26.13 -12.68 8.67
CA ARG A 98 -25.49 -13.20 7.45
C ARG A 98 -25.30 -14.71 7.54
N LYS A 99 -26.22 -15.46 6.92
CA LYS A 99 -26.33 -16.93 7.03
C LYS A 99 -25.26 -17.71 6.24
N ASN A 100 -24.81 -17.20 5.09
CA ASN A 100 -23.94 -17.94 4.15
C ASN A 100 -22.55 -17.31 3.93
N ARG A 101 -21.85 -16.95 5.01
CA ARG A 101 -20.49 -16.39 4.88
C ARG A 101 -19.47 -17.52 4.71
N THR A 102 -18.81 -17.57 3.56
CA THR A 102 -17.61 -18.39 3.38
C THR A 102 -16.53 -17.96 4.38
N ARG A 103 -16.00 -18.93 5.12
CA ARG A 103 -14.94 -18.67 6.11
C ARG A 103 -13.60 -18.68 5.40
N ARG A 104 -12.93 -17.54 5.39
CA ARG A 104 -11.61 -17.40 4.77
C ARG A 104 -10.49 -17.99 5.61
N LEU A 105 -10.63 -17.90 6.93
CA LEU A 105 -9.66 -18.47 7.87
C LEU A 105 -9.92 -19.97 7.99
N VAL A 106 -8.90 -20.76 7.72
CA VAL A 106 -8.95 -22.24 7.69
C VAL A 106 -8.10 -22.88 8.79
N GLY A 107 -7.63 -22.09 9.77
CA GLY A 107 -6.75 -22.61 10.81
C GLY A 107 -5.32 -22.86 10.35
N CYS A 108 -4.85 -22.16 9.30
CA CYS A 108 -3.45 -22.27 8.87
C CYS A 108 -2.48 -21.88 10.00
N ASN A 109 -1.46 -22.72 10.21
CA ASN A 109 -0.51 -22.69 11.30
C ASN A 109 0.86 -22.12 10.90
N TRP A 110 1.07 -21.82 9.61
CA TRP A 110 2.26 -21.12 9.13
C TRP A 110 2.42 -19.80 9.89
N LYS A 111 3.58 -19.63 10.52
CA LYS A 111 3.86 -18.51 11.42
C LYS A 111 5.35 -18.28 11.58
N ALA A 112 5.72 -17.02 11.59
CA ALA A 112 7.06 -16.55 11.92
C ALA A 112 7.01 -15.49 13.03
N ARG A 113 8.11 -15.38 13.78
CA ARG A 113 8.31 -14.36 14.81
C ARG A 113 9.28 -13.32 14.29
N ALA A 114 8.87 -12.08 14.30
CA ALA A 114 9.74 -10.93 14.11
C ALA A 114 10.13 -10.37 15.48
N LYS A 115 11.43 -10.29 15.78
CA LYS A 115 11.93 -9.73 17.04
C LYS A 115 12.93 -8.61 16.76
N ARG A 116 12.72 -7.46 17.38
CA ARG A 116 13.64 -6.34 17.35
C ARG A 116 14.88 -6.65 18.20
N THR A 117 16.06 -6.41 17.63
CA THR A 117 17.36 -6.54 18.29
C THR A 117 17.66 -5.29 19.12
N ASN A 118 18.69 -5.36 19.95
CA ASN A 118 19.17 -4.21 20.72
C ASN A 118 19.76 -3.10 19.81
N THR A 119 20.26 -3.48 18.63
CA THR A 119 20.75 -2.57 17.58
C THR A 119 19.61 -1.87 16.83
N GLY A 120 18.36 -2.29 17.05
CA GLY A 120 17.16 -1.68 16.47
C GLY A 120 16.64 -2.38 15.21
N GLU A 121 17.39 -3.35 14.67
CA GLU A 121 17.06 -4.18 13.53
C GLU A 121 16.01 -5.25 13.89
N TRP A 122 15.46 -5.93 12.89
CA TRP A 122 14.41 -6.94 13.05
C TRP A 122 14.85 -8.29 12.53
N ASN A 123 14.85 -9.30 13.40
CA ASN A 123 15.17 -10.68 13.03
C ASN A 123 13.89 -11.48 12.82
N LEU A 124 13.81 -12.16 11.68
CA LEU A 124 12.78 -13.14 11.40
C LEU A 124 13.22 -14.53 11.87
N THR A 125 12.38 -15.19 12.65
CA THR A 125 12.59 -16.59 13.07
C THR A 125 11.36 -17.40 12.73
N MET A 126 11.53 -18.49 12.00
CA MET A 126 10.42 -19.37 11.67
C MET A 126 9.94 -20.12 12.92
N MET A 127 8.63 -20.06 13.18
CA MET A 127 8.01 -20.87 14.24
C MET A 127 7.40 -22.13 13.66
N ASN A 128 6.73 -21.98 12.51
CA ASN A 128 6.15 -23.09 11.77
C ASN A 128 6.15 -22.73 10.28
N ALA A 129 6.80 -23.59 9.49
CA ALA A 129 6.99 -23.39 8.06
C ALA A 129 5.94 -24.10 7.20
N LYS A 130 5.09 -24.96 7.77
CA LYS A 130 4.09 -25.70 7.00
C LYS A 130 2.79 -24.91 6.87
N HIS A 131 2.16 -24.97 5.70
CA HIS A 131 0.75 -24.57 5.51
C HIS A 131 -0.15 -25.80 5.69
N ASN A 132 -1.21 -25.68 6.49
CA ASN A 132 -2.20 -26.74 6.70
C ASN A 132 -3.59 -26.25 6.34
N GLY A 133 -4.42 -27.17 5.83
CA GLY A 133 -5.84 -26.92 5.57
C GLY A 133 -6.12 -26.03 4.35
N HIS A 134 -5.10 -25.72 3.53
CA HIS A 134 -5.29 -25.12 2.21
C HIS A 134 -4.04 -25.27 1.33
N ASP A 135 -4.29 -25.29 0.03
CA ASP A 135 -3.25 -25.21 -1.00
C ASP A 135 -2.89 -23.76 -1.33
N ARG A 136 -1.88 -23.62 -2.20
CA ARG A 136 -1.52 -22.35 -2.84
C ARG A 136 -2.68 -21.84 -3.69
N SER A 137 -2.86 -20.53 -3.72
CA SER A 137 -3.85 -19.88 -4.59
C SER A 137 -3.31 -19.76 -6.02
N GLU A 138 -4.20 -19.88 -7.00
CA GLU A 138 -3.88 -19.68 -8.42
C GLU A 138 -3.66 -18.21 -8.79
N SER A 139 -4.23 -17.29 -7.99
CA SER A 139 -4.17 -15.85 -8.26
C SER A 139 -4.03 -15.06 -6.97
N ALA A 140 -3.19 -14.02 -7.00
CA ALA A 140 -3.02 -13.06 -5.93
C ALA A 140 -4.33 -12.34 -5.57
N THR A 141 -5.27 -12.24 -6.51
CA THR A 141 -6.60 -11.65 -6.29
C THR A 141 -7.44 -12.37 -5.22
N GLN A 142 -7.13 -13.65 -4.94
CA GLN A 142 -7.78 -14.43 -3.89
C GLN A 142 -7.35 -14.02 -2.47
N HIS A 143 -6.32 -13.17 -2.34
CA HIS A 143 -5.76 -12.71 -1.08
C HIS A 143 -6.04 -11.21 -0.86
N PRO A 144 -7.00 -10.84 0.01
CA PRO A 144 -7.28 -9.44 0.30
C PRO A 144 -6.09 -8.65 0.87
N SER A 145 -5.12 -9.32 1.50
CA SER A 145 -3.88 -8.68 1.97
C SER A 145 -2.96 -8.24 0.82
N LEU A 146 -3.02 -8.91 -0.33
CA LEU A 146 -2.25 -8.54 -1.53
C LEU A 146 -2.90 -7.39 -2.31
N ARG A 147 -4.20 -7.19 -2.13
CA ARG A 147 -5.01 -6.20 -2.83
C ARG A 147 -5.22 -4.89 -2.06
N GLN A 148 -4.43 -4.66 -1.01
CA GLN A 148 -4.55 -3.44 -0.22
C GLN A 148 -4.06 -2.24 -1.03
N LEU A 149 -4.73 -1.12 -0.81
CA LEU A 149 -4.40 0.17 -1.42
C LEU A 149 -3.72 1.06 -0.38
N PRO A 150 -2.65 1.77 -0.75
CA PRO A 150 -2.08 2.78 0.12
C PRO A 150 -3.01 3.99 0.24
N PRO A 151 -2.84 4.84 1.27
CA PRO A 151 -3.69 6.00 1.51
C PRO A 151 -3.81 6.95 0.31
N GLU A 152 -2.73 7.13 -0.43
CA GLU A 152 -2.66 8.00 -1.60
C GLU A 152 -3.60 7.51 -2.72
N ALA A 153 -3.63 6.20 -2.96
CA ALA A 153 -4.53 5.59 -3.94
C ALA A 153 -6.00 5.67 -3.52
N ILE A 154 -6.27 5.59 -2.22
CA ILE A 154 -7.63 5.78 -1.67
C ILE A 154 -8.10 7.21 -1.91
N GLU A 155 -7.20 8.18 -1.76
CA GLU A 155 -7.48 9.59 -1.99
C GLU A 155 -7.72 9.88 -3.48
N GLU A 156 -6.89 9.34 -4.38
CA GLU A 156 -7.13 9.42 -5.82
C GLU A 156 -8.49 8.84 -6.21
N ALA A 157 -8.86 7.67 -5.69
CA ALA A 157 -10.18 7.09 -5.94
C ALA A 157 -11.32 7.98 -5.41
N ARG A 158 -11.13 8.65 -4.27
CA ARG A 158 -12.09 9.60 -3.70
C ARG A 158 -12.32 10.79 -4.63
N GLU A 159 -11.24 11.37 -5.15
CA GLU A 159 -11.30 12.48 -6.10
C GLU A 159 -11.97 12.06 -7.41
N MET A 160 -11.60 10.91 -7.98
CA MET A 160 -12.24 10.40 -9.18
C MET A 160 -13.75 10.20 -9.01
N PHE A 161 -14.19 9.66 -7.87
CA PHE A 161 -15.62 9.53 -7.58
C PHE A 161 -16.31 10.87 -7.36
N HIS A 162 -15.62 11.86 -6.78
CA HIS A 162 -16.16 13.20 -6.62
C HIS A 162 -16.44 13.85 -7.98
N VAL A 163 -15.54 13.68 -8.96
CA VAL A 163 -15.69 14.17 -10.34
C VAL A 163 -16.71 13.35 -11.14
N GLY A 164 -17.24 12.27 -10.57
CA GLY A 164 -18.29 11.45 -11.18
C GLY A 164 -17.79 10.34 -12.10
N ARG A 165 -16.51 9.95 -12.01
CA ARG A 165 -15.97 8.81 -12.76
C ARG A 165 -16.67 7.51 -12.39
N SER A 166 -16.79 6.62 -13.37
CA SER A 166 -17.40 5.31 -13.19
C SER A 166 -16.48 4.37 -12.39
N PRO A 167 -17.02 3.39 -11.65
CA PRO A 167 -16.19 2.39 -10.96
C PRO A 167 -15.22 1.63 -11.88
N LYS A 168 -15.56 1.49 -13.16
CA LYS A 168 -14.70 0.84 -14.15
C LYS A 168 -13.44 1.67 -14.43
N GLU A 169 -13.60 2.97 -14.70
CA GLU A 169 -12.47 3.88 -14.92
C GLU A 169 -11.57 3.98 -13.68
N VAL A 170 -12.17 3.99 -12.48
CA VAL A 170 -11.41 3.99 -11.23
C VAL A 170 -10.63 2.68 -11.07
N LEU A 171 -11.22 1.53 -11.42
CA LEU A 171 -10.52 0.25 -11.37
C LEU A 171 -9.30 0.25 -12.31
N GLU A 172 -9.48 0.66 -13.56
CA GLU A 172 -8.40 0.72 -14.56
C GLU A 172 -7.25 1.61 -14.09
N GLN A 173 -7.58 2.79 -13.57
CA GLN A 173 -6.59 3.72 -13.02
C GLN A 173 -5.83 3.13 -11.83
N LEU A 174 -6.54 2.53 -10.87
CA LEU A 174 -5.91 1.95 -9.68
C LEU A 174 -5.05 0.73 -10.00
N GLN A 175 -5.46 -0.09 -10.98
CA GLN A 175 -4.67 -1.23 -11.45
C GLN A 175 -3.40 -0.79 -12.16
N SER A 176 -3.47 0.24 -12.99
CA SER A 176 -2.33 0.77 -13.74
C SER A 176 -1.29 1.44 -12.84
N THR A 177 -1.74 2.19 -11.83
CA THR A 177 -0.86 3.07 -11.05
C THR A 177 -0.37 2.42 -9.76
N TRP A 178 -1.22 1.60 -9.10
CA TRP A 178 -0.97 1.19 -7.72
C TRP A 178 -0.87 -0.31 -7.51
N ASN A 179 -1.87 -1.08 -7.96
CA ASN A 179 -1.91 -2.50 -7.69
C ASN A 179 -2.77 -3.26 -8.72
N PRO A 180 -2.14 -4.09 -9.59
CA PRO A 180 -2.85 -4.80 -10.64
C PRO A 180 -3.83 -5.87 -10.11
N ASP A 181 -3.66 -6.32 -8.87
CA ASP A 181 -4.49 -7.38 -8.28
C ASP A 181 -5.85 -6.87 -7.75
N ILE A 182 -6.12 -5.56 -7.76
CA ILE A 182 -7.39 -5.01 -7.28
C ILE A 182 -8.55 -5.56 -8.12
N THR A 183 -9.66 -5.86 -7.46
CA THR A 183 -10.88 -6.34 -8.12
C THR A 183 -11.96 -5.26 -8.18
N ALA A 184 -12.91 -5.40 -9.10
CA ALA A 184 -14.08 -4.52 -9.19
C ALA A 184 -14.84 -4.44 -7.85
N GLN A 185 -14.95 -5.56 -7.13
CA GLN A 185 -15.62 -5.61 -5.84
C GLN A 185 -14.94 -4.71 -4.81
N ASP A 186 -13.61 -4.57 -4.85
CA ASP A 186 -12.87 -3.68 -3.95
C ASP A 186 -13.19 -2.22 -4.21
N VAL A 187 -13.31 -1.86 -5.49
CA VAL A 187 -13.70 -0.51 -5.90
C VAL A 187 -15.12 -0.18 -5.43
N TYR A 188 -16.07 -1.11 -5.56
CA TYR A 188 -17.42 -0.93 -5.00
C TYR A 188 -17.42 -0.82 -3.47
N ASN A 189 -16.63 -1.66 -2.78
CA ASN A 189 -16.48 -1.59 -1.33
C ASN A 189 -15.87 -0.26 -0.89
N LEU A 190 -14.87 0.24 -1.64
CA LEU A 190 -14.22 1.52 -1.42
C LEU A 190 -15.20 2.67 -1.62
N LYS A 191 -15.93 2.70 -2.73
CA LYS A 191 -16.98 3.70 -3.00
C LYS A 191 -18.02 3.75 -1.88
N ALA A 192 -18.51 2.58 -1.45
CA ALA A 192 -19.46 2.48 -0.35
C ALA A 192 -18.86 2.96 0.99
N LYS A 193 -17.57 2.71 1.23
CA LYS A 193 -16.85 3.20 2.42
C LYS A 193 -16.71 4.73 2.40
N ILE A 194 -16.32 5.30 1.27
CA ILE A 194 -16.20 6.76 1.07
C ILE A 194 -17.55 7.43 1.32
N ALA A 195 -18.62 6.93 0.70
CA ALA A 195 -19.97 7.47 0.88
C ALA A 195 -20.41 7.45 2.35
N ARG A 196 -20.18 6.35 3.07
CA ARG A 196 -20.49 6.25 4.51
C ARG A 196 -19.73 7.27 5.35
N ILE A 197 -18.44 7.46 5.07
CA ILE A 197 -17.61 8.44 5.80
C ILE A 197 -18.12 9.85 5.53
N MET A 198 -18.40 10.19 4.27
CA MET A 198 -18.93 11.51 3.89
C MET A 198 -20.30 11.79 4.54
N SER A 199 -21.23 10.82 4.49
CA SER A 199 -22.54 10.97 5.15
C SER A 199 -22.40 11.17 6.66
N LYS A 200 -21.44 10.49 7.30
CA LYS A 200 -21.17 10.66 8.73
C LYS A 200 -20.62 12.07 9.04
N GLN A 201 -19.69 12.58 8.22
CA GLN A 201 -19.15 13.94 8.38
C GLN A 201 -20.24 15.01 8.25
N VAL A 202 -21.15 14.86 7.29
CA VAL A 202 -22.31 15.76 7.12
C VAL A 202 -23.23 15.70 8.35
N ALA A 203 -23.50 14.51 8.88
CA ALA A 203 -24.32 14.35 10.09
C ALA A 203 -23.67 14.95 11.35
N GLU A 204 -22.33 14.98 11.41
CA GLU A 204 -21.54 15.57 12.49
C GLU A 204 -21.25 17.07 12.28
N GLY A 205 -21.90 17.72 11.30
CA GLY A 205 -21.75 19.16 11.04
C GLY A 205 -20.43 19.58 10.41
N HIS A 206 -19.59 18.63 9.98
CA HIS A 206 -18.39 18.92 9.21
C HIS A 206 -18.79 19.10 7.74
N THR A 207 -18.97 20.36 7.32
CA THR A 207 -19.22 20.67 5.91
C THR A 207 -18.03 20.23 5.06
N PRO A 208 -18.24 19.43 4.00
CA PRO A 208 -17.22 19.24 2.98
C PRO A 208 -16.89 20.61 2.39
N GLN A 209 -15.63 21.04 2.47
CA GLN A 209 -15.19 22.22 1.74
C GLN A 209 -15.39 21.94 0.25
N THR A 210 -16.47 22.47 -0.30
CA THR A 210 -16.60 22.61 -1.75
C THR A 210 -15.54 23.63 -2.14
N PRO A 211 -14.60 23.36 -3.06
CA PRO A 211 -13.79 24.42 -3.62
C PRO A 211 -14.77 25.45 -4.19
N ARG A 212 -14.78 26.64 -3.61
CA ARG A 212 -15.61 27.73 -4.10
C ARG A 212 -15.25 27.89 -5.58
N PRO A 213 -16.21 27.87 -6.52
CA PRO A 213 -15.91 28.28 -7.89
C PRO A 213 -15.18 29.61 -7.80
N ALA A 214 -14.01 29.72 -8.43
CA ALA A 214 -13.28 30.98 -8.49
C ALA A 214 -14.29 32.06 -8.85
N LEU A 215 -14.49 33.03 -7.95
CA LEU A 215 -15.35 34.18 -8.22
C LEU A 215 -14.75 34.87 -9.43
N ILE A 216 -15.37 34.65 -10.58
CA ILE A 216 -15.15 35.42 -11.80
C ILE A 216 -15.40 36.89 -11.41
N ASP A 217 -14.48 37.73 -11.87
CA ASP A 217 -14.23 39.12 -11.47
C ASP A 217 -15.48 39.90 -11.02
N ARG A 218 -15.50 40.29 -9.74
CA ARG A 218 -16.27 41.48 -9.34
C ARG A 218 -15.37 42.67 -9.60
N GLU A 219 -15.67 43.40 -10.67
CA GLU A 219 -15.15 44.73 -10.94
C GLU A 219 -15.18 45.55 -9.64
N ILE A 220 -14.00 45.99 -9.21
CA ILE A 220 -13.86 46.88 -8.05
C ILE A 220 -14.28 48.27 -8.53
N SER A 221 -15.52 48.66 -8.24
CA SER A 221 -15.90 50.07 -8.38
C SER A 221 -15.04 50.91 -7.43
N PRO A 222 -14.43 52.01 -7.92
CA PRO A 222 -13.59 52.85 -7.09
C PRO A 222 -14.40 53.49 -5.95
N PRO A 223 -13.79 53.67 -4.76
CA PRO A 223 -14.48 54.19 -3.59
C PRO A 223 -14.96 55.63 -3.84
N THR A 224 -16.27 55.86 -3.73
CA THR A 224 -16.92 57.17 -3.93
C THR A 224 -16.93 58.03 -2.66
N ASP A 225 -16.03 57.78 -1.70
CA ASP A 225 -15.96 58.57 -0.46
C ASP A 225 -15.20 59.89 -0.70
N PRO A 226 -15.85 61.07 -0.59
CA PRO A 226 -15.21 62.36 -0.79
C PRO A 226 -14.06 62.65 0.18
N ARG A 227 -14.01 61.99 1.35
CA ARG A 227 -12.96 62.22 2.35
C ARG A 227 -11.64 61.50 2.05
N LEU A 228 -11.65 60.50 1.17
CA LEU A 228 -10.42 59.80 0.75
C LEU A 228 -9.74 60.47 -0.45
N LEU A 229 -10.45 61.31 -1.21
CA LEU A 229 -9.91 62.05 -2.36
C LEU A 229 -9.00 63.22 -1.93
N GLU A 230 -9.20 63.82 -0.76
CA GLU A 230 -8.35 64.92 -0.27
C GLU A 230 -6.99 64.42 0.26
N HIS A 231 -6.94 63.19 0.81
CA HIS A 231 -5.70 62.57 1.28
C HIS A 231 -4.77 62.17 0.11
N ASP A 232 -5.35 61.72 -1.02
CA ASP A 232 -4.61 61.35 -2.22
C ASP A 232 -4.04 62.56 -2.98
N HIS A 233 -4.67 63.73 -2.91
CA HIS A 233 -4.13 64.96 -3.50
C HIS A 233 -2.86 65.44 -2.73
N ALA A 234 -2.89 65.41 -1.40
CA ALA A 234 -1.76 65.80 -0.56
C ALA A 234 -0.54 64.86 -0.70
N LEU A 235 -0.77 63.57 -0.95
CA LEU A 235 0.29 62.59 -1.22
C LEU A 235 0.87 62.73 -2.64
N ARG A 236 0.07 63.17 -3.63
CA ARG A 236 0.56 63.42 -5.00
C ARG A 236 1.39 64.70 -5.11
N GLU A 237 1.07 65.75 -4.36
CA GLU A 237 1.87 66.98 -4.33
C GLU A 237 3.23 66.77 -3.63
N SER A 238 3.28 65.99 -2.55
CA SER A 238 4.54 65.68 -1.85
C SER A 238 5.50 64.79 -2.66
N LEU A 239 4.99 63.88 -3.50
CA LEU A 239 5.80 63.03 -4.39
C LEU A 239 6.25 63.74 -5.68
N SER A 240 5.60 64.83 -6.09
CA SER A 240 6.01 65.68 -7.21
C SER A 240 7.21 66.58 -6.84
N ILE A 241 7.28 67.02 -5.58
CA ILE A 241 8.36 67.89 -5.06
C ILE A 241 9.69 67.13 -4.87
N GLN A 242 9.66 65.80 -4.66
CA GLN A 242 10.89 65.00 -4.49
C GLN A 242 11.53 64.52 -5.80
N LYS A 243 10.81 64.54 -6.94
CA LYS A 243 11.33 64.08 -8.24
C LYS A 243 12.10 65.16 -9.03
N SER A 244 12.07 66.42 -8.60
CA SER A 244 12.83 67.51 -9.24
C SER A 244 14.27 67.67 -8.72
N LYS A 245 14.72 66.81 -7.79
CA LYS A 245 16.03 66.95 -7.11
C LYS A 245 17.10 65.91 -7.48
N CYS A 246 16.83 65.00 -8.43
CA CYS A 246 17.82 64.04 -8.91
C CYS A 246 18.03 64.17 -10.43
N GLN A 247 18.71 65.23 -10.84
CA GLN A 247 19.46 65.27 -12.09
C GLN A 247 20.94 65.41 -11.74
N CYS A 248 21.70 64.32 -11.82
CA CYS A 248 23.14 64.36 -12.01
C CYS A 248 23.63 63.06 -12.64
N THR A 249 23.79 63.14 -13.96
CA THR A 249 24.89 62.63 -14.82
C THR A 249 25.85 61.56 -14.26
N CYS A 250 25.99 60.46 -15.00
CA CYS A 250 27.24 59.79 -15.48
C CYS A 250 26.89 58.35 -15.92
N CYS A 251 26.68 58.05 -17.21
CA CYS A 251 27.67 57.79 -18.30
C CYS A 251 28.43 56.45 -18.20
N GLU A 252 28.00 55.50 -19.05
CA GLU A 252 28.76 54.60 -19.95
C GLU A 252 30.17 54.14 -19.53
N HIS A 253 30.34 52.83 -19.31
CA HIS A 253 30.94 51.84 -20.22
C HIS A 253 30.82 50.43 -19.61
#